data_AF-A0A960FMU3-F1
#
_entry.id   AF-A0A960FMU3-F1
#
_cell.length_a   1.000
_cell.length_b   1.000
_cell.length_c   1.000
_cell.angle_alpha   90.00
_cell.angle_beta   90.00
_cell.angle_gamma   90.00
#
_symmetry.space_group_name_H-M   'P 1'
#
loop_
_entity.id
_entity.type
_entity.pdbx_description
1 polymer ?
#
loop_
_entity_poly.entity_id
_entity_poly.type
_entity_poly.pdbx_seq_one_letter_code
_entity_poly.pdbx_strand_id
1 'polypeptide(L)'
;FGCSTPAVYRAWDDLGGPTTSGPNDLEPAALAVEPRLAEWRDRLADATGEVPVLAGSGSTWFVVGAFPDAGTVVRTVPASS
;
A
#
# COMPACT_ATOMS: atom_id res chain seq x y z
N PHE A 1 6.78 -7.59 7.24
CA PHE A 1 7.47 -8.14 6.06
C PHE A 1 7.92 -6.97 5.19
N GLY A 2 8.96 -7.12 4.38
CA GLY A 2 9.52 -6.04 3.57
C GLY A 2 9.32 -6.29 2.08
N CYS A 3 9.04 -5.23 1.33
CA CYS A 3 9.12 -5.26 -0.13
C CYS A 3 10.50 -4.77 -0.56
N SER A 4 11.21 -5.60 -1.32
CA SER A 4 12.48 -5.20 -1.91
C SER A 4 12.21 -4.25 -3.06
N THR A 5 12.57 -2.97 -2.92
CA THR A 5 12.38 -1.96 -3.96
C THR A 5 12.91 -2.43 -5.33
N PRO A 6 14.14 -2.98 -5.44
CA PRO A 6 14.61 -3.50 -6.73
C PRO A 6 13.78 -4.66 -7.29
N ALA A 7 13.20 -5.51 -6.44
CA ALA A 7 12.36 -6.60 -6.91
C ALA A 7 11.03 -6.10 -7.47
N VAL A 8 10.43 -5.09 -6.84
CA VAL A 8 9.18 -4.47 -7.30
C VAL A 8 9.37 -3.75 -8.64
N TYR A 9 10.45 -2.99 -8.80
CA TYR A 9 10.74 -2.37 -10.10
C TYR A 9 10.99 -3.39 -11.22
N ARG A 10 11.72 -4.48 -10.94
CA ARG A 10 11.89 -5.57 -11.92
C ARG A 10 10.56 -6.21 -12.30
N ALA A 11 9.70 -6.49 -11.32
CA ALA A 11 8.37 -7.03 -11.60
C ALA A 11 7.51 -6.05 -12.41
N TRP A 12 7.64 -4.74 -12.19
CA TRP A 12 6.96 -3.72 -12.98
C TRP A 12 7.45 -3.72 -14.44
N ASP A 13 8.76 -3.83 -14.67
CA ASP A 13 9.33 -3.99 -16.01
C ASP A 13 8.82 -5.28 -16.68
N ASP A 14 8.81 -6.40 -15.96
CA ASP A 14 8.32 -7.70 -16.44
C ASP A 14 6.83 -7.67 -16.82
N LEU A 15 6.04 -6.81 -16.16
CA LEU A 15 4.63 -6.57 -16.47
C LEU A 15 4.42 -5.62 -17.66
N GLY A 16 5.51 -5.11 -18.27
CA GLY A 16 5.45 -4.18 -19.40
C GLY A 16 5.22 -2.73 -19.00
N GLY A 17 5.56 -2.36 -17.77
CA GLY A 17 5.42 -1.00 -17.26
C GLY A 17 3.98 -0.52 -17.13
N PRO A 18 3.11 -1.25 -16.40
CA PRO A 18 1.69 -0.94 -16.33
C PRO A 18 1.45 0.44 -15.71
N THR A 19 0.50 1.18 -16.28
CA THR A 19 -0.18 2.31 -15.62
C THR A 19 -1.51 1.84 -15.08
N THR A 20 -1.86 2.29 -13.88
CA THR A 20 -3.08 1.91 -13.18
C THR A 20 -4.05 3.09 -13.14
N SER A 21 -5.34 2.81 -12.93
CA SER A 21 -6.31 3.86 -12.63
C SER A 21 -6.18 4.38 -11.19
N GLY A 22 -5.43 3.66 -10.35
CA GLY A 22 -5.14 4.03 -8.97
C GLY A 22 -3.98 5.01 -8.87
N PRO A 23 -3.71 5.53 -7.66
CA PRO A 23 -2.67 6.54 -7.45
C PRO A 23 -1.23 5.99 -7.46
N ASN A 24 -1.04 4.67 -7.61
CA ASN A 24 0.28 4.04 -7.56
C ASN A 24 0.43 2.92 -8.60
N ASP A 25 1.14 3.21 -9.68
CA ASP A 25 1.43 2.26 -10.77
C ASP A 25 2.28 1.05 -10.36
N LEU A 26 2.97 1.13 -9.21
CA LEU A 26 3.75 0.01 -8.67
C LEU A 26 2.88 -1.01 -7.92
N GLU A 27 1.61 -0.72 -7.63
CA GLU A 27 0.76 -1.60 -6.84
C GLU A 27 0.65 -3.03 -7.43
N PRO A 28 0.42 -3.23 -8.75
CA PRO A 28 0.34 -4.57 -9.33
C PRO A 28 1.65 -5.35 -9.16
N ALA A 29 2.79 -4.68 -9.36
CA ALA A 29 4.11 -5.28 -9.22
C ALA A 29 4.43 -5.61 -7.75
N ALA A 30 4.05 -4.73 -6.82
CA ALA A 30 4.23 -4.97 -5.39
C ALA A 30 3.38 -6.16 -4.91
N LEU A 31 2.13 -6.28 -5.37
CA LEU A 31 1.26 -7.42 -5.08
C LEU A 31 1.80 -8.73 -5.67
N ALA A 32 2.41 -8.69 -6.86
CA ALA A 32 3.05 -9.85 -7.46
C ALA A 32 4.29 -10.31 -6.66
N VAL A 33 5.09 -9.37 -6.15
CA VAL A 33 6.29 -9.66 -5.36
C VAL A 33 5.95 -10.11 -3.94
N GLU A 34 4.93 -9.54 -3.32
CA GLU A 34 4.51 -9.84 -1.95
C GLU A 34 2.97 -9.93 -1.85
N PRO A 35 2.39 -11.10 -2.14
CA PRO A 35 0.94 -11.30 -2.13
C PRO A 35 0.28 -11.01 -0.78
N ARG A 36 1.01 -11.10 0.34
CA ARG A 36 0.46 -10.78 1.67
C ARG A 36 0.07 -9.31 1.81
N LEU A 37 0.55 -8.41 0.93
CA LEU A 37 0.09 -7.03 0.89
C LEU A 37 -1.43 -6.94 0.64
N ALA A 38 -2.01 -7.86 -0.14
CA ALA A 38 -3.44 -7.90 -0.40
C ALA A 38 -4.24 -8.12 0.90
N GLU A 39 -3.81 -9.06 1.75
CA GLU A 39 -4.49 -9.31 3.03
C GLU A 39 -4.51 -8.07 3.92
N TRP A 40 -3.42 -7.30 3.94
CA TRP A 40 -3.36 -6.07 4.75
C TRP A 40 -4.19 -4.95 4.14
N ARG A 41 -4.17 -4.79 2.82
CA ARG A 41 -5.07 -3.85 2.13
C ARG A 41 -6.52 -4.16 2.50
N ASP A 42 -6.94 -5.40 2.37
CA ASP A 42 -8.34 -5.79 2.57
C ASP A 42 -8.75 -5.61 4.05
N ARG A 43 -7.86 -5.95 5.01
CA ARG A 43 -8.10 -5.69 6.44
C ARG A 43 -8.21 -4.20 6.77
N LEU A 44 -7.37 -3.35 6.19
CA LEU A 44 -7.49 -1.90 6.38
C LEU A 44 -8.78 -1.38 5.76
N ALA A 45 -9.16 -1.89 4.58
CA ALA A 45 -10.41 -1.52 3.94
C ALA A 45 -11.63 -1.88 4.80
N ASP A 46 -11.67 -3.11 5.32
CA ASP A 46 -12.74 -3.57 6.22
C ASP A 46 -12.80 -2.75 7.51
N ALA A 47 -11.65 -2.38 8.08
CA ALA A 47 -11.59 -1.63 9.34
C ALA A 47 -11.94 -0.13 9.19
N THR A 48 -11.76 0.44 8.00
CA THR A 48 -11.90 1.89 7.76
C THR A 48 -13.08 2.25 6.87
N GLY A 49 -13.59 1.31 6.06
CA GLY A 49 -14.59 1.56 5.02
C GLY A 49 -14.03 2.25 3.78
N GLU A 50 -12.71 2.44 3.69
CA GLU A 50 -12.03 3.19 2.64
C GLU A 50 -11.10 2.30 1.82
N VAL A 51 -10.71 2.75 0.63
CA VAL A 51 -9.74 2.04 -0.21
C VAL A 51 -8.31 2.46 0.19
N PRO A 52 -7.47 1.56 0.76
CA PRO A 52 -6.11 1.91 1.12
C PRO A 52 -5.23 2.09 -0.11
N VAL A 53 -4.26 2.98 0.01
CA VAL A 53 -3.27 3.27 -1.03
C VAL A 53 -1.90 2.74 -0.62
N LEU A 54 -1.21 2.07 -1.53
CA LEU A 54 0.14 1.59 -1.30
C LEU A 54 1.12 2.76 -1.37
N ALA A 55 1.99 2.92 -0.37
CA ALA A 55 3.07 3.89 -0.41
C ALA A 55 4.29 3.33 -1.16
N GLY A 56 4.65 3.93 -2.29
CA GLY A 56 5.82 3.55 -3.09
C GLY A 56 5.78 2.07 -3.50
N SER A 57 6.86 1.34 -3.26
CA SER A 57 6.96 -0.10 -3.55
C SER A 57 6.48 -0.98 -2.39
N GLY A 58 5.74 -0.42 -1.43
CA GLY A 58 5.34 -1.10 -0.20
C GLY A 58 6.43 -1.12 0.89
N SER A 59 6.18 -1.76 2.03
CA SER A 59 4.99 -2.56 2.38
C SER A 59 3.87 -1.76 3.07
N THR A 60 4.00 -0.44 3.18
CA THR A 60 3.05 0.42 3.89
C THR A 60 1.80 0.70 3.06
N TRP A 61 0.64 0.43 3.64
CA TRP A 61 -0.66 0.94 3.19
C TRP A 61 -1.05 2.15 4.03
N PHE A 62 -1.74 3.12 3.41
CA PHE A 62 -2.31 4.25 4.12
C PHE A 62 -3.75 4.52 3.67
N VAL A 63 -4.53 5.10 4.59
CA VAL A 63 -5.91 5.55 4.36
C VAL A 63 -5.97 7.01 4.81
N VAL A 64 -6.62 7.86 4.01
CA VAL A 64 -6.83 9.27 4.38
C VAL A 64 -8.03 9.35 5.31
N GLY A 65 -7.85 9.91 6.51
CA GLY A 65 -8.93 10.11 7.46
C GLY A 65 -8.48 9.89 8.91
N ALA A 66 -9.46 9.90 9.82
CA ALA A 66 -9.26 9.56 11.22
C ALA A 66 -10.12 8.35 11.57
N PHE A 67 -9.48 7.27 12.01
CA PHE A 67 -10.15 6.00 12.31
C PHE A 67 -9.84 5.56 13.75
N PRO A 68 -10.35 6.30 14.76
CA PRO A 68 -10.06 6.03 16.17
C PRO A 68 -10.56 4.65 16.62
N ASP A 69 -11.62 4.14 15.99
CA ASP A 69 -12.25 2.86 16.35
C ASP A 69 -11.71 1.66 15.53
N ALA A 70 -10.83 1.88 14.56
CA ALA A 70 -10.28 0.83 13.69
C ALA A 70 -9.21 -0.05 14.38
N GLY A 71 -8.79 0.33 15.59
CA GLY A 71 -7.84 -0.42 16.44
C GLY A 71 -6.39 -0.40 15.94
N THR A 72 -6.12 -0.82 14.70
CA THR A 72 -4.78 -0.99 14.13
C THR A 72 -4.45 0.12 13.11
N VAL A 73 -4.60 1.39 13.51
CA VAL A 73 -4.22 2.53 12.67
C VAL A 73 -3.20 3.37 13.41
N VAL A 74 -1.97 3.41 12.90
CA VAL A 74 -0.93 4.32 13.41
C VAL A 74 -1.11 5.66 12.69
N ARG A 75 -1.50 6.68 13.45
CA ARG A 75 -1.64 8.05 12.94
C ARG A 75 -0.27 8.72 12.84
N THR A 76 0.06 9.25 11.66
CA THR A 76 1.15 10.23 11.52
C THR A 76 0.67 11.59 12.03
N VAL A 77 1.27 12.07 13.11
CA VAL A 77 1.15 13.47 13.55
C VAL A 77 2.25 14.29 12.87
N PRO A 78 1.95 15.50 12.35
CA PRO A 78 2.98 16.39 11.83
C PRO A 78 4.05 16.64 12.90
N ALA A 79 5.32 16.74 12.50
CA ALA A 79 6.36 17.17 13.41
C ALA A 79 6.03 18.59 13.91
N SER A 80 5.94 18.76 15.23
CA SER A 80 5.83 20.08 15.84
C SER A 80 7.05 20.90 15.42
N SER A 81 6.80 22.09 14.84
CA SER A 81 7.83 23.06 14.47
C SER A 81 8.51 23.67 15.69
#